data_AF-A0A958C5Q5-F1
#
_entry.id   AF-A0A958C5Q5-F1
#
_cell.length_a   1.000
_cell.length_b   1.000
_cell.length_c   1.000
_cell.angle_alpha   90.00
_cell.angle_beta   90.00
_cell.angle_gamma   90.00
#
_symmetry.space_group_name_H-M   'P 1'
#
loop_
_entity.id
_entity.type
_entity.pdbx_description
1 polymer ?
#
loop_
_entity_poly.entity_id
_entity_poly.type
_entity_poly.pdbx_seq_one_letter_code
_entity_poly.pdbx_strand_id
1 'polypeptide(L)' 'MDTPSHTDAPWSHSQLYTVRVWYELRDADDWEVRMQAIHILSGETRYFREWSRLAAYLVSKLDAIGEDNPAAAC' A
#
# COMPACT_ATOMS: atom_id res chain seq x y z
N MET A 1 -23.04 -12.31 -36.44
CA MET A 1 -21.63 -11.86 -36.33
C MET A 1 -21.52 -11.20 -34.99
N ASP A 2 -21.22 -12.02 -33.99
CA ASP A 2 -21.08 -11.60 -32.61
C ASP A 2 -19.74 -10.89 -32.47
N THR A 3 -19.80 -9.59 -32.23
CA THR A 3 -18.63 -8.76 -31.93
C THR A 3 -18.04 -9.30 -30.62
N PRO A 4 -16.76 -9.69 -30.56
CA PRO A 4 -16.16 -10.06 -29.29
C PRO A 4 -16.16 -8.81 -28.42
N SER A 5 -17.01 -8.81 -27.39
CA SER A 5 -16.98 -7.86 -26.30
C SER A 5 -15.54 -7.78 -25.82
N HIS A 6 -14.93 -6.60 -25.99
CA HIS A 6 -13.63 -6.26 -25.45
C HIS A 6 -13.69 -6.63 -23.97
N THR A 7 -13.09 -7.76 -23.61
CA THR A 7 -12.97 -8.18 -22.22
C THR A 7 -12.20 -7.06 -21.55
N ASP A 8 -12.89 -6.30 -20.69
CA ASP A 8 -12.30 -5.38 -19.73
C ASP A 8 -11.17 -6.16 -19.05
N ALA A 9 -9.94 -5.94 -19.51
CA ALA A 9 -8.79 -6.55 -18.88
C ALA A 9 -8.86 -6.13 -17.41
N PRO A 10 -8.80 -7.07 -16.44
CA PRO A 10 -9.00 -6.73 -15.04
C PRO A 10 -7.97 -5.67 -14.70
N TRP A 11 -8.46 -4.45 -14.44
CA TRP A 11 -7.61 -3.31 -14.13
C TRP A 11 -6.77 -3.75 -12.95
N SER A 12 -5.45 -3.85 -13.14
CA SER A 12 -4.53 -4.29 -12.10
C SER A 12 -4.86 -3.51 -10.83
N HIS A 13 -5.30 -4.20 -9.77
CA HIS A 13 -5.82 -3.62 -8.52
C HIS A 13 -4.76 -2.75 -7.85
N SER A 14 -4.58 -1.54 -8.36
CA SER A 14 -3.52 -0.64 -7.96
C SER A 14 -3.92 -0.01 -6.63
N GLN A 15 -3.08 -0.16 -5.60
CA GLN A 15 -3.32 0.46 -4.31
C GLN A 15 -2.52 1.74 -4.19
N LEU A 16 -3.20 2.83 -3.86
CA LEU A 16 -2.59 4.15 -3.76
C LEU A 16 -2.43 4.56 -2.30
N TYR A 17 -1.24 5.02 -1.96
CA TYR A 17 -0.88 5.44 -0.61
C TYR A 17 -0.27 6.83 -0.60
N THR A 18 -0.61 7.62 0.41
CA THR A 18 0.16 8.80 0.81
C THR A 18 1.09 8.42 1.95
N VAL A 19 2.39 8.68 1.78
CA VAL A 19 3.39 8.49 2.83
C VAL A 19 3.92 9.86 3.26
N ARG A 20 3.77 10.17 4.55
CA ARG A 20 4.33 11.37 5.17
C ARG A 20 5.47 10.97 6.10
N VAL A 21 6.59 11.67 6.03
CA VAL A 21 7.79 11.43 6.83
C VAL A 21 8.20 12.72 7.51
N TRP A 22 8.49 12.67 8.80
CA TRP A 22 8.96 13.82 9.57
C TRP A 22 9.85 13.37 10.73
N TYR A 23 10.69 14.28 11.23
CA TYR A 23 11.47 14.05 12.44
C TYR A 23 10.76 14.67 13.63
N GLU A 24 10.77 13.97 14.76
CA GLU A 24 10.21 14.43 16.03
C GLU A 24 11.31 14.40 17.08
N LEU A 25 11.54 15.52 17.75
CA LEU A 25 12.50 15.61 18.85
C LEU A 25 11.93 14.84 20.06
N ARG A 26 12.62 13.79 20.49
CA ARG A 26 12.27 13.01 21.69
C ARG A 26 12.88 13.60 22.95
N ASP A 27 14.15 13.98 22.87
CA ASP A 27 14.95 14.54 23.95
C ASP A 27 15.98 15.52 23.39
N ALA A 28 16.75 16.20 24.24
CA ALA A 28 17.62 17.34 23.89
C ALA A 28 18.59 17.11 22.71
N ASP A 29 18.86 15.86 22.32
CA ASP A 29 19.68 15.53 21.15
C ASP A 29 19.20 14.26 20.41
N ASP A 30 17.99 13.77 20.70
CA ASP A 30 17.44 12.55 20.09
C ASP A 30 16.28 12.88 19.14
N TRP A 31 16.49 12.63 17.86
CA TRP A 31 15.49 12.83 16.81
C TRP A 31 14.98 11.48 16.33
N GLU A 32 13.69 11.23 16.54
CA GLU A 32 13.04 10.00 16.10
C GLU A 32 12.33 10.24 14.76
N VAL A 33 12.56 9.36 13.79
CA VAL A 33 11.81 9.41 12.53
C VAL A 33 10.38 8.92 12.77
N ARG A 34 9.43 9.70 12.28
CA ARG A 34 8.00 9.39 12.25
C ARG A 34 7.57 9.25 10.81
N MET A 35 6.78 8.22 10.57
CA MET A 35 6.19 7.97 9.26
C MET A 35 4.70 7.66 9.43
N GLN A 36 3.91 8.11 8.47
CA GLN A 36 2.49 7.82 8.36
C GLN A 36 2.20 7.33 6.95
N ALA A 37 1.54 6.20 6.83
CA ALA A 37 0.98 5.71 5.57
C ALA A 37 -0.54 5.79 5.64
N ILE A 38 -1.15 6.39 4.62
CA ILE A 38 -2.60 6.51 4.47
C ILE A 38 -2.97 5.83 3.15
N HIS A 39 -3.83 4.81 3.21
CA HIS A 39 -4.42 4.23 2.01
C HIS A 39 -5.51 5.18 1.48
N ILE A 40 -5.38 5.63 0.24
CA ILE A 40 -6.25 6.67 -0.32
C ILE A 40 -7.71 6.20 -0.43
N LEU A 41 -7.93 4.94 -0.80
CA LEU A 41 -9.27 4.44 -1.06
C LEU A 41 -10.02 4.03 0.21
N SER A 42 -9.34 3.40 1.18
CA SER A 42 -9.99 2.95 2.43
C SER A 42 -9.88 3.96 3.58
N GLY A 43 -8.99 4.94 3.48
CA GLY A 43 -8.64 5.83 4.59
C GLY A 43 -7.86 5.14 5.73
N GLU A 44 -7.47 3.86 5.59
CA GLU A 44 -6.66 3.16 6.59
C GLU A 44 -5.36 3.95 6.82
N THR A 45 -5.14 4.36 8.06
CA THR A 45 -3.96 5.12 8.46
C THR A 45 -3.12 4.30 9.42
N ARG A 46 -1.81 4.18 9.15
CA ARG A 46 -0.85 3.53 10.03
C ARG A 46 0.37 4.40 10.26
N TYR A 47 0.92 4.32 11.47
CA TYR A 47 2.11 5.06 11.90
C TYR A 47 3.29 4.11 12.12
N PHE A 48 4.48 4.59 11.78
CA PHE A 48 5.72 3.83 11.88
C PHE A 48 6.83 4.69 12.49
N ARG A 49 7.78 3.99 13.14
CA ARG A 49 9.01 4.55 13.73
C ARG A 49 10.28 4.00 13.07
N GLU A 50 10.14 2.97 12.24
CA GLU A 50 11.21 2.23 11.60
C GLU A 50 10.87 2.05 10.11
N TRP A 51 11.83 2.32 9.23
CA TRP A 51 11.66 2.18 7.78
C TRP A 51 11.38 0.75 7.34
N SER A 52 12.04 -0.23 7.99
CA SER A 52 11.84 -1.66 7.73
C SER A 52 10.38 -2.08 7.94
N ARG A 53 9.70 -1.56 8.96
CA ARG A 53 8.28 -1.86 9.23
C ARG A 53 7.34 -1.22 8.20
N LEU A 54 7.64 0.00 7.76
CA LEU A 54 6.88 0.65 6.68
C LEU A 54 7.01 -0.14 5.37
N ALA A 55 8.23 -0.52 5.00
CA ALA A 55 8.48 -1.30 3.80
C ALA A 55 7.78 -2.66 3.86
N ALA A 56 7.90 -3.40 4.97
CA ALA A 56 7.21 -4.68 5.16
C ALA A 56 5.68 -4.53 5.06
N TYR A 57 5.10 -3.45 5.60
CA TYR A 57 3.68 -3.16 5.46
C TYR A 57 3.26 -2.89 4.02
N LEU A 58 4.02 -2.08 3.27
CA LEU A 58 3.69 -1.80 1.87
C LEU A 58 3.83 -3.04 0.98
N VAL A 59 4.84 -3.87 1.22
CA VAL A 59 5.04 -5.14 0.50
C VAL A 59 3.89 -6.12 0.78
N SER A 60 3.45 -6.27 2.04
CA SER A 60 2.35 -7.20 2.35
C SER A 60 1.02 -6.81 1.70
N LYS A 61 0.84 -5.53 1.37
CA LYS A 61 -0.33 -5.04 0.62
C LYS A 61 -0.26 -5.36 -0.86
N LEU A 62 0.94 -5.55 -1.42
CA LEU A 62 1.14 -6.05 -2.78
C LEU A 62 0.78 -7.54 -2.89
N ASP A 63 1.15 -8.35 -1.90
CA ASP A 63 0.82 -9.78 -1.88
C ASP A 63 -0.69 -10.02 -1.79
N ALA A 64 -1.40 -9.20 -1.01
CA ALA A 64 -2.86 -9.27 -0.88
C ALA A 64 -3.63 -9.01 -2.19
N ILE A 65 -2.99 -8.36 -3.18
CA ILE A 65 -3.60 -8.12 -4.50
C ILE A 65 -3.57 -9.39 -5.36
N GLY A 66 -2.63 -10.31 -5.12
CA GLY A 66 -2.48 -11.55 -5.89
C GLY A 66 -3.50 -12.64 -5.52
N GLU A 67 -4.03 -12.63 -4.30
CA GLU A 67 -4.99 -13.64 -3.82
C GLU A 67 -6.45 -13.39 -4.26
N ASP A 68 -6.80 -12.17 -4.67
CA ASP A 68 -8.16 -11.83 -5.15
C ASP A 68 -8.33 -12.07 -6.67
N ASN A 69 -7.44 -12.85 -7.29
CA ASN A 69 -7.53 -13.19 -8.71
C ASN A 69 -8.05 -14.63 -8.93
N PRO A 70 -9.34 -14.85 -9.21
CA PRO A 70 -9.85 -16.17 -9.55
C PRO A 70 -9.32 -16.72 -10.89
N ALA A 71 -8.53 -15.95 -11.66
CA ALA A 71 -7.93 -16.41 -12.92
C ALA A 71 -6.60 -17.16 -12.75
N ALA A 72 -6.05 -17.28 -11.53
CA ALA A 72 -4.81 -18.04 -11.29
C ALA A 72 -5.04 -19.55 -11.02
N ALA A 73 -6.29 -20.02 -11.07
CA ALA A 73 -6.67 -21.39 -10.77
C ALA A 73 -6.93 -22.29 -12.00
N CYS A 74 -6.46 -21.90 -13.19
CA CYS A 74 -6.60 -22.69 -14.42
C CYS A 74 -5.25 -23.25 -14.89
#